data_AF-A0A7I4F1S9-F1
#
_entry.id   AF-A0A7I4F1S9-F1
#
_cell.length_a   1.000
_cell.length_b   1.000
_cell.length_c   1.000
_cell.angle_alpha   90.00
_cell.angle_beta   90.00
_cell.angle_gamma   90.00
#
_symmetry.space_group_name_H-M   'P 1'
#
loop_
_entity.id
_entity.type
_entity.pdbx_description
1 polymer ?
#
loop_
_entity_poly.entity_id
_entity_poly.type
_entity_poly.pdbx_seq_one_letter_code
_entity_poly.pdbx_strand_id
1 'polypeptide(L)'
;MALSLTSVLWRGLTEQGAFRRSTLSIRAFSSSFSNSISEEEIRRFEEDGATVVRQLFPPEWIDQLRAAAEENMKNPGILCDEHVKPGEPGRFHDDQFLWRRHETMRRFIYESPAAEIARQMMRGEKVQLFYDQLFVKEPGTRKATPWHNDHSYWQLKGNQVVSLWLALDPVPKSSCVKYVKGSHKWQLFHKIASFSGDEQRYKESAALPDAPDIENRRDECTIALLFMVLLVSLHKVDGVEHMPLAGLGKMFDLILALGQCIMCG
;
A
#
# COMPACT_ATOMS: atom_id res chain seq x y z
N MET A 1 -25.07 8.99 18.62
CA MET A 1 -24.16 8.38 19.62
C MET A 1 -23.05 7.67 18.86
N ALA A 2 -21.85 8.25 18.82
CA ALA A 2 -20.70 7.67 18.13
C ALA A 2 -20.00 6.69 19.08
N LEU A 3 -20.00 5.40 18.75
CA LEU A 3 -19.25 4.39 19.50
C LEU A 3 -17.78 4.46 19.06
N SER A 4 -16.93 4.81 20.02
CA SER A 4 -15.48 4.88 19.90
C SER A 4 -14.90 3.47 19.71
N LEU A 5 -14.44 3.16 18.51
CA LEU A 5 -13.59 2.00 18.23
C LEU A 5 -12.14 2.36 18.56
N THR A 6 -11.75 2.13 19.80
CA THR A 6 -10.35 2.21 20.22
C THR A 6 -9.97 0.96 20.99
N SER A 7 -8.79 0.42 20.66
CA SER A 7 -7.92 -0.41 21.50
C SER A 7 -7.83 -1.92 21.23
N VAL A 8 -7.21 -2.32 20.11
CA VAL A 8 -6.44 -3.58 20.11
C VAL A 8 -5.08 -3.45 19.41
N LEU A 9 -4.98 -2.78 18.26
CA LEU A 9 -3.71 -2.71 17.49
C LEU A 9 -2.66 -1.72 18.02
N TRP A 10 -3.04 -0.72 18.83
CA TRP A 10 -2.14 0.37 19.22
C TRP A 10 -1.46 0.21 20.59
N ARG A 11 -1.88 -0.73 21.44
CA ARG A 11 -1.27 -0.91 22.78
C ARG A 11 0.22 -1.29 22.70
N GLY A 12 0.64 -1.98 21.65
CA GLY A 12 2.07 -2.29 21.42
C GLY A 12 2.91 -1.09 20.95
N LEU A 13 2.30 -0.03 20.40
CA LEU A 13 3.01 1.14 19.86
C LEU A 13 3.14 2.28 20.86
N THR A 14 2.29 2.33 21.90
CA THR A 14 2.36 3.37 22.94
C THR A 14 3.47 3.16 23.98
N GLU A 15 3.94 1.92 24.15
CA GLU A 15 5.00 1.63 25.14
C GLU A 15 6.41 2.00 24.67
N GLN A 16 6.59 2.33 23.37
CA GLN A 16 7.91 2.66 22.79
C GLN A 16 8.10 4.14 22.37
N GLY A 17 7.22 5.04 22.78
CA GLY A 17 7.53 6.47 22.75
C GLY A 17 6.52 7.34 21.99
N ALA A 18 6.35 8.54 22.51
CA ALA A 18 5.46 9.57 22.00
C ALA A 18 5.69 9.86 20.52
N PHE A 19 4.59 10.07 19.79
CA PHE A 19 4.56 10.58 18.42
C PHE A 19 5.30 11.94 18.35
N ARG A 20 6.61 11.92 18.11
CA ARG A 20 7.38 13.16 17.90
C ARG A 20 7.03 13.69 16.52
N ARG A 21 6.38 14.86 16.48
CA ARG A 21 6.13 15.61 15.24
C ARG A 21 7.47 15.82 14.52
N SER A 22 7.67 15.16 13.39
CA SER A 22 8.75 15.50 12.47
C SER A 22 8.13 16.31 11.33
N THR A 23 8.40 17.61 11.30
CA THR A 23 8.11 18.47 10.15
C THR A 23 9.25 18.35 9.16
N LEU A 24 8.96 17.91 7.94
CA LEU A 24 9.93 17.76 6.86
C LEU A 24 10.22 19.10 6.16
N SER A 25 11.50 19.36 5.91
CA SER A 25 11.99 20.34 4.94
C SER A 25 12.87 19.58 3.94
N ILE A 26 12.47 19.54 2.67
CA ILE A 26 13.11 18.75 1.62
C ILE A 26 14.11 19.64 0.86
N ARG A 27 15.35 19.17 0.67
CA ARG A 27 16.30 19.77 -0.27
C ARG A 27 16.19 19.06 -1.62
N ALA A 28 16.08 19.83 -2.71
CA ALA A 28 15.99 19.30 -4.06
C ALA A 28 17.32 18.67 -4.52
N PHE A 29 17.27 17.44 -5.03
CA PHE A 29 18.36 16.80 -5.75
C PHE A 29 18.13 16.90 -7.26
N SER A 30 19.19 17.23 -8.00
CA SER A 30 19.22 17.31 -9.47
C SER A 30 19.69 15.99 -10.06
N SER A 31 18.84 15.30 -10.83
CA SER A 31 19.25 14.27 -11.80
C SER A 31 18.29 14.28 -13.00
N SER A 32 18.72 13.73 -14.15
CA SER A 32 18.03 13.76 -15.45
C SER A 32 16.75 12.91 -15.54
N PHE A 33 16.16 12.52 -14.42
CA PHE A 33 14.83 11.93 -14.37
C PHE A 33 13.80 13.03 -14.19
N SER A 34 12.71 12.99 -14.97
CA SER A 34 11.52 13.81 -14.71
C SER A 34 10.88 13.33 -13.41
N ASN A 35 11.35 13.85 -12.27
CA ASN A 35 10.71 13.66 -10.96
C ASN A 35 9.38 14.42 -10.85
N SER A 36 8.90 15.04 -11.93
CA SER A 36 7.64 15.75 -12.01
C SER A 36 6.55 14.85 -12.54
N ILE A 37 5.42 14.82 -11.84
CA ILE A 37 4.19 14.18 -12.30
C ILE A 37 3.46 15.20 -13.19
N SER A 38 2.87 14.73 -14.29
CA SER A 38 2.10 15.60 -15.17
C SER A 38 0.72 15.93 -14.57
N GLU A 39 0.18 17.11 -14.89
CA GLU A 39 -1.20 17.45 -14.51
C GLU A 39 -2.23 16.44 -15.04
N GLU A 40 -1.96 15.79 -16.18
CA GLU A 40 -2.82 14.73 -16.69
C GLU A 40 -2.82 13.49 -15.79
N GLU A 41 -1.68 13.10 -15.24
CA GLU A 41 -1.59 11.98 -14.30
C GLU A 41 -2.27 12.31 -12.97
N ILE A 42 -2.11 13.54 -12.47
CA ILE A 42 -2.81 14.04 -11.29
C ILE A 42 -4.33 14.03 -11.53
N ARG A 43 -4.79 14.58 -12.67
CA ARG A 43 -6.20 14.60 -13.04
C ARG A 43 -6.79 13.19 -13.13
N ARG A 44 -6.09 12.24 -13.74
CA ARG A 44 -6.53 10.83 -13.79
C ARG A 44 -6.65 10.24 -12.39
N PHE A 45 -5.71 10.52 -11.50
CA PHE A 45 -5.81 10.08 -10.11
C PHE A 45 -6.99 10.69 -9.38
N GLU A 46 -7.28 11.98 -9.56
CA GLU A 46 -8.45 12.65 -8.98
C GLU A 46 -9.78 12.07 -9.55
N GLU A 47 -9.80 11.78 -10.84
CA GLU A 47 -10.95 11.23 -11.57
C GLU A 47 -11.20 9.75 -11.21
N ASP A 48 -10.19 8.90 -11.37
CA ASP A 48 -10.27 7.44 -11.28
C ASP A 48 -9.90 6.89 -9.90
N GLY A 49 -9.27 7.68 -9.04
CA GLY A 49 -8.80 7.28 -7.71
C GLY A 49 -7.54 6.42 -7.69
N ALA A 50 -6.96 6.19 -8.88
CA ALA A 50 -5.64 5.62 -9.07
C ALA A 50 -5.06 6.05 -10.43
N THR A 51 -3.73 6.14 -10.51
CA THR A 51 -3.01 6.39 -11.77
C THR A 51 -1.71 5.60 -11.82
N VAL A 52 -1.25 5.24 -13.02
CA VAL A 52 0.10 4.72 -13.24
C VAL A 52 0.97 5.85 -13.73
N VAL A 53 2.05 6.07 -12.99
CA VAL A 53 3.16 6.91 -13.41
C VAL A 53 4.35 5.99 -13.59
N ARG A 54 5.11 6.15 -14.67
CA ARG A 54 6.23 5.26 -15.01
C ARG A 54 7.55 6.00 -14.83
N GLN A 55 8.61 5.25 -14.52
CA GLN A 55 9.98 5.76 -14.47
C GLN A 55 10.18 6.90 -13.44
N LEU A 56 9.43 6.88 -12.34
CA LEU A 56 9.55 7.85 -11.24
C LEU A 56 10.79 7.64 -10.37
N PHE A 57 11.26 6.40 -10.29
CA PHE A 57 12.38 6.02 -9.45
C PHE A 57 13.50 5.44 -10.33
N PRO A 58 14.74 5.92 -10.16
CA PRO A 58 15.90 5.28 -10.73
C PRO A 58 15.94 3.78 -10.41
N PRO A 59 16.38 2.90 -11.34
CA PRO A 59 16.45 1.46 -11.11
C PRO A 59 17.24 1.07 -9.86
N GLU A 60 18.23 1.86 -9.47
CA GLU A 60 19.05 1.64 -8.28
C GLU A 60 18.23 1.67 -6.98
N TRP A 61 17.15 2.45 -6.93
CA TRP A 61 16.23 2.40 -5.79
C TRP A 61 15.49 1.07 -5.75
N ILE A 62 15.03 0.59 -6.91
CA ILE A 62 14.31 -0.68 -7.01
C ILE A 62 15.21 -1.84 -6.57
N ASP A 63 16.46 -1.85 -7.02
CA ASP A 63 17.44 -2.88 -6.63
C ASP A 63 17.75 -2.87 -5.13
N GLN A 64 17.94 -1.68 -4.55
CA GLN A 64 18.14 -1.53 -3.10
C GLN A 64 16.93 -1.99 -2.29
N LEU A 65 15.71 -1.60 -2.71
CA LEU A 65 14.48 -2.00 -2.05
C LEU A 65 14.25 -3.52 -2.13
N ARG A 66 14.57 -4.14 -3.28
CA ARG A 66 14.50 -5.61 -3.43
C ARG A 66 15.45 -6.33 -2.47
N ALA A 67 16.67 -5.84 -2.34
CA ALA A 67 17.63 -6.39 -1.38
C ALA A 67 17.15 -6.23 0.08
N ALA A 68 16.56 -5.08 0.42
CA ALA A 68 15.98 -4.84 1.74
C ALA A 68 14.76 -5.73 2.01
N ALA A 69 13.95 -6.03 1.00
CA ALA A 69 12.83 -6.95 1.11
C ALA A 69 13.29 -8.39 1.38
N GLU A 70 14.34 -8.86 0.68
CA GLU A 70 14.96 -10.17 0.95
C GLU A 70 15.57 -10.27 2.36
N GLU A 71 16.15 -9.18 2.87
CA GLU A 71 16.63 -9.11 4.25
C GLU A 71 15.46 -9.17 5.25
N ASN A 72 14.40 -8.42 4.99
CA ASN A 72 13.20 -8.40 5.83
C ASN A 72 12.55 -9.80 5.92
N MET A 73 12.45 -10.52 4.81
CA MET A 73 11.92 -11.90 4.81
C MET A 73 12.71 -12.88 5.68
N LYS A 74 14.01 -12.61 5.91
CA LYS A 74 14.89 -13.40 6.79
C LYS A 74 14.81 -12.94 8.25
N ASN A 75 14.60 -11.64 8.46
CA ASN A 75 14.57 -11.00 9.77
C ASN A 75 13.29 -10.14 9.92
N PRO A 76 12.10 -10.78 9.95
CA PRO A 76 10.83 -10.08 9.93
C PRO A 76 10.60 -9.25 11.19
N GLY A 77 9.77 -8.21 11.05
CA GLY A 77 9.35 -7.37 12.15
C GLY A 77 8.34 -8.03 13.07
N ILE A 78 8.08 -7.36 14.19
CA ILE A 78 7.04 -7.80 15.15
C ILE A 78 5.62 -7.67 14.58
N LEU A 79 5.44 -6.85 13.54
CA LEU A 79 4.16 -6.66 12.84
C LEU A 79 4.08 -7.48 11.55
N CYS A 80 4.98 -8.45 11.37
CA CYS A 80 4.93 -9.35 10.24
C CYS A 80 3.79 -10.36 10.37
N ASP A 81 3.14 -10.65 9.25
CA ASP A 81 2.18 -11.72 9.08
C ASP A 81 2.54 -12.64 7.91
N GLU A 82 2.09 -13.88 8.02
CA GLU A 82 2.09 -14.87 6.94
C GLU A 82 0.64 -15.27 6.64
N HIS A 83 0.22 -15.06 5.39
CA HIS A 83 -1.19 -15.18 5.00
C HIS A 83 -1.55 -16.52 4.33
N VAL A 84 -0.55 -17.41 4.16
CA VAL A 84 -0.72 -18.77 3.64
C VAL A 84 -0.79 -19.74 4.80
N LYS A 85 -1.79 -20.64 4.80
CA LYS A 85 -1.96 -21.61 5.90
C LYS A 85 -0.97 -22.78 5.75
N PRO A 86 -0.58 -23.45 6.86
CA PRO A 86 0.22 -24.66 6.77
C PRO A 86 -0.41 -25.70 5.82
N GLY A 87 0.37 -26.15 4.83
CA GLY A 87 -0.07 -27.13 3.81
C GLY A 87 -0.59 -26.51 2.50
N GLU A 88 -0.80 -25.20 2.43
CA GLU A 88 -1.06 -24.49 1.18
C GLU A 88 0.25 -24.15 0.44
N PRO A 89 0.26 -24.11 -0.91
CA PRO A 89 1.47 -23.81 -1.68
C PRO A 89 1.85 -22.33 -1.65
N GLY A 90 3.15 -22.06 -1.79
CA GLY A 90 3.71 -20.72 -1.85
C GLY A 90 3.83 -20.06 -0.48
N ARG A 91 4.02 -18.74 -0.48
CA ARG A 91 4.19 -17.90 0.71
C ARG A 91 3.66 -16.51 0.40
N PHE A 92 2.91 -15.95 1.35
CA PHE A 92 2.43 -14.58 1.28
C PHE A 92 2.84 -13.84 2.55
N HIS A 93 3.99 -13.19 2.45
CA HIS A 93 4.63 -12.42 3.50
C HIS A 93 4.13 -10.98 3.49
N ASP A 94 3.90 -10.43 4.68
CA ASP A 94 3.50 -9.04 4.91
C ASP A 94 4.28 -8.51 6.13
N ASP A 95 4.87 -7.33 6.04
CA ASP A 95 5.46 -6.64 7.19
C ASP A 95 5.22 -5.13 7.09
N GLN A 96 5.18 -4.44 8.22
CA GLN A 96 4.77 -3.06 8.35
C GLN A 96 5.78 -2.23 9.14
N PHE A 97 5.83 -0.92 8.86
CA PHE A 97 6.71 0.05 9.50
C PHE A 97 8.21 -0.31 9.39
N LEU A 98 8.60 -0.84 8.22
CA LEU A 98 9.97 -1.24 7.91
C LEU A 98 10.93 -0.05 8.00
N TRP A 99 10.51 1.17 7.66
CA TRP A 99 11.33 2.40 7.74
C TRP A 99 11.92 2.69 9.12
N ARG A 100 11.36 2.11 10.19
CA ARG A 100 11.89 2.25 11.55
C ARG A 100 13.06 1.31 11.83
N ARG A 101 13.24 0.28 11.01
CA ARG A 101 14.14 -0.85 11.28
C ARG A 101 15.11 -1.13 10.11
N HIS A 102 14.74 -0.74 8.89
CA HIS A 102 15.53 -0.93 7.67
C HIS A 102 16.00 0.43 7.15
N GLU A 103 17.32 0.65 7.18
CA GLU A 103 17.92 1.91 6.74
C GLU A 103 17.63 2.19 5.25
N THR A 104 17.61 1.16 4.41
CA THR A 104 17.26 1.32 2.98
C THR A 104 15.81 1.81 2.79
N MET A 105 14.85 1.23 3.52
CA MET A 105 13.44 1.65 3.47
C MET A 105 13.29 3.09 3.98
N ARG A 106 14.00 3.42 5.06
CA ARG A 106 14.08 4.77 5.61
C ARG A 106 14.60 5.76 4.57
N ARG A 107 15.77 5.49 4.00
CA ARG A 107 16.41 6.35 2.99
C ARG A 107 15.53 6.51 1.77
N PHE A 108 14.88 5.46 1.30
CA PHE A 108 13.93 5.57 0.19
C PHE A 108 12.83 6.59 0.49
N ILE A 109 12.22 6.54 1.68
CA ILE A 109 11.15 7.49 2.04
C ILE A 109 11.66 8.94 2.12
N TYR A 110 12.85 9.16 2.68
CA TYR A 110 13.36 10.51 2.97
C TYR A 110 14.24 11.13 1.88
N GLU A 111 14.91 10.31 1.07
CA GLU A 111 15.91 10.74 0.09
C GLU A 111 15.48 10.51 -1.36
N SER A 112 14.45 9.68 -1.60
CA SER A 112 13.88 9.52 -2.95
C SER A 112 12.84 10.60 -3.27
N PRO A 113 12.40 10.71 -4.54
CA PRO A 113 11.31 11.60 -4.93
C PRO A 113 9.93 11.25 -4.33
N ALA A 114 9.77 10.15 -3.59
CA ALA A 114 8.47 9.64 -3.12
C ALA A 114 7.63 10.69 -2.39
N ALA A 115 8.23 11.44 -1.46
CA ALA A 115 7.53 12.49 -0.74
C ALA A 115 7.04 13.61 -1.68
N GLU A 116 7.90 14.06 -2.60
CA GLU A 116 7.54 15.13 -3.55
C GLU A 116 6.44 14.69 -4.53
N ILE A 117 6.51 13.44 -4.99
CA ILE A 117 5.46 12.80 -5.81
C ILE A 117 4.12 12.85 -5.07
N ALA A 118 4.06 12.34 -3.82
CA ALA A 118 2.84 12.35 -3.03
C ALA A 118 2.33 13.78 -2.74
N ARG A 119 3.24 14.73 -2.52
CA ARG A 119 2.90 16.14 -2.34
C ARG A 119 2.18 16.70 -3.57
N GLN A 120 2.72 16.47 -4.77
CA GLN A 120 2.13 16.91 -6.03
C GLN A 120 0.76 16.27 -6.26
N MET A 121 0.64 14.96 -6.05
CA MET A 121 -0.61 14.21 -6.24
C MET A 121 -1.74 14.68 -5.35
N MET A 122 -1.45 15.03 -4.10
CA MET A 122 -2.44 15.52 -3.15
C MET A 122 -2.69 17.03 -3.27
N ARG A 123 -2.01 17.72 -4.20
CA ARG A 123 -1.96 19.20 -4.30
C ARG A 123 -1.64 19.86 -2.95
N GLY A 124 -0.76 19.22 -2.17
CA GLY A 124 -0.45 19.61 -0.80
C GLY A 124 0.77 20.52 -0.71
N GLU A 125 0.90 21.20 0.43
CA GLU A 125 2.13 21.92 0.79
C GLU A 125 3.11 21.03 1.55
N LYS A 126 2.59 20.04 2.29
CA LYS A 126 3.35 19.14 3.17
C LYS A 126 2.80 17.74 3.11
N VAL A 127 3.68 16.79 3.40
CA VAL A 127 3.39 15.36 3.44
C VAL A 127 3.91 14.79 4.75
N GLN A 128 3.14 13.87 5.33
CA GLN A 128 3.51 13.12 6.51
C GLN A 128 3.44 11.63 6.19
N LEU A 129 4.49 10.89 6.54
CA LEU A 129 4.46 9.44 6.48
C LEU A 129 3.51 8.89 7.55
N PHE A 130 2.59 8.02 7.13
CA PHE A 130 1.78 7.24 8.04
C PHE A 130 2.48 5.91 8.35
N TYR A 131 2.77 5.10 7.33
CA TYR A 131 3.54 3.87 7.44
C TYR A 131 4.02 3.42 6.05
N ASP A 132 4.95 2.46 6.04
CA ASP A 132 5.28 1.64 4.89
C ASP A 132 4.88 0.18 5.15
N GLN A 133 4.64 -0.55 4.07
CA GLN A 133 4.27 -1.97 4.13
C GLN A 133 4.85 -2.71 2.94
N LEU A 134 5.44 -3.87 3.22
CA LEU A 134 6.02 -4.77 2.23
C LEU A 134 5.11 -5.98 2.08
N PHE A 135 4.70 -6.26 0.85
CA PHE A 135 4.06 -7.52 0.49
C PHE A 135 4.98 -8.35 -0.38
N VAL A 136 5.13 -9.63 -0.05
CA VAL A 136 5.85 -10.59 -0.90
C VAL A 136 5.00 -11.83 -1.15
N LYS A 137 4.71 -12.11 -2.43
CA LYS A 137 4.12 -13.38 -2.85
C LYS A 137 5.15 -14.23 -3.59
N GLU A 138 5.48 -15.38 -3.05
CA GLU A 138 6.37 -16.35 -3.71
C GLU A 138 5.63 -17.13 -4.81
N PRO A 139 6.33 -17.72 -5.80
CA PRO A 139 5.70 -18.52 -6.85
C PRO A 139 4.79 -19.62 -6.28
N GLY A 140 3.64 -19.85 -6.93
CA GLY A 140 2.68 -20.87 -6.53
C GLY A 140 1.68 -20.43 -5.46
N THR A 141 1.82 -19.20 -4.94
CA THR A 141 0.89 -18.62 -3.97
C THR A 141 -0.48 -18.36 -4.62
N ARG A 142 -1.49 -19.16 -4.27
CA ARG A 142 -2.86 -19.01 -4.80
C ARG A 142 -3.66 -17.88 -4.14
N LYS A 143 -3.22 -17.47 -2.95
CA LYS A 143 -3.92 -16.51 -2.12
C LYS A 143 -3.98 -15.11 -2.78
N ALA A 144 -5.17 -14.70 -3.18
CA ALA A 144 -5.45 -13.33 -3.59
C ALA A 144 -5.67 -12.43 -2.36
N THR A 145 -5.37 -11.14 -2.48
CA THR A 145 -5.95 -10.15 -1.57
C THR A 145 -7.40 -9.89 -2.02
N PRO A 146 -8.36 -9.84 -1.09
CA PRO A 146 -9.76 -9.56 -1.42
C PRO A 146 -9.94 -8.12 -1.92
N TRP A 147 -11.09 -7.82 -2.53
CA TRP A 147 -11.48 -6.43 -2.80
C TRP A 147 -11.61 -5.66 -1.49
N HIS A 148 -10.88 -4.56 -1.37
CA HIS A 148 -10.91 -3.71 -0.18
C HIS A 148 -10.48 -2.28 -0.51
N ASN A 149 -10.83 -1.33 0.36
CA ASN A 149 -10.18 -0.03 0.39
C ASN A 149 -9.19 0.01 1.55
N ASP A 150 -8.02 0.61 1.32
CA ASP A 150 -6.99 0.70 2.36
C ASP A 150 -7.44 1.58 3.53
N HIS A 151 -8.28 2.58 3.25
CA HIS A 151 -8.77 3.51 4.26
C HIS A 151 -9.47 2.80 5.42
N SER A 152 -10.15 1.67 5.18
CA SER A 152 -10.77 0.89 6.25
C SER A 152 -9.75 0.27 7.22
N TYR A 153 -8.50 0.05 6.80
CA TYR A 153 -7.41 -0.43 7.67
C TYR A 153 -6.73 0.72 8.42
N TRP A 154 -6.89 1.96 7.96
CA TRP A 154 -6.23 3.13 8.50
C TRP A 154 -7.11 3.84 9.51
N GLN A 155 -6.57 4.11 10.71
CA GLN A 155 -7.23 4.96 11.70
C GLN A 155 -7.04 6.45 11.39
N LEU A 156 -7.27 6.84 10.12
CA LEU A 156 -7.12 8.20 9.62
C LEU A 156 -8.48 8.80 9.25
N LYS A 157 -8.65 10.09 9.53
CA LYS A 157 -9.78 10.88 9.04
C LYS A 157 -9.33 11.76 7.88
N GLY A 158 -10.21 11.97 6.91
CA GLY A 158 -9.97 12.80 5.73
C GLY A 158 -9.60 11.99 4.49
N ASN A 159 -9.56 12.69 3.36
CA ASN A 159 -9.43 12.10 2.02
C ASN A 159 -8.13 12.52 1.31
N GLN A 160 -7.27 13.31 1.97
CA GLN A 160 -5.95 13.70 1.47
C GLN A 160 -4.88 12.72 1.97
N VAL A 161 -5.03 11.48 1.54
CA VAL A 161 -4.08 10.39 1.76
C VAL A 161 -3.80 9.77 0.40
N VAL A 162 -2.55 9.39 0.17
CA VAL A 162 -2.15 8.67 -1.03
C VAL A 162 -1.21 7.51 -0.67
N SER A 163 -1.46 6.37 -1.29
CA SER A 163 -0.63 5.18 -1.16
C SER A 163 0.25 5.04 -2.41
N LEU A 164 1.57 5.14 -2.29
CA LEU A 164 2.50 4.79 -3.37
C LEU A 164 2.73 3.28 -3.35
N TRP A 165 2.27 2.58 -4.37
CA TRP A 165 2.52 1.16 -4.59
C TRP A 165 3.62 0.99 -5.64
N LEU A 166 4.70 0.32 -5.27
CA LEU A 166 5.85 0.07 -6.13
C LEU A 166 6.04 -1.43 -6.33
N ALA A 167 5.95 -1.89 -7.57
CA ALA A 167 6.43 -3.21 -7.95
C ALA A 167 7.96 -3.23 -7.92
N LEU A 168 8.56 -4.04 -7.05
CA LEU A 168 10.02 -4.23 -7.04
C LEU A 168 10.47 -5.34 -7.99
N ASP A 169 9.55 -6.20 -8.42
CA ASP A 169 9.79 -7.21 -9.45
C ASP A 169 8.77 -7.11 -10.60
N PRO A 170 9.09 -7.66 -11.79
CA PRO A 170 8.14 -7.69 -12.90
C PRO A 170 6.85 -8.43 -12.51
N VAL A 171 5.74 -7.69 -12.47
CA VAL A 171 4.44 -8.28 -12.15
C VAL A 171 3.72 -8.68 -13.43
N PRO A 172 3.26 -9.93 -13.59
CA PRO A 172 2.47 -10.33 -14.76
C PRO A 172 1.06 -9.74 -14.69
N LYS A 173 0.42 -9.57 -15.85
CA LYS A 173 -0.96 -9.05 -15.95
C LYS A 173 -1.98 -9.86 -15.14
N SER A 174 -1.73 -11.15 -14.91
CA SER A 174 -2.58 -12.04 -14.11
C SER A 174 -2.55 -11.72 -12.62
N SER A 175 -1.48 -11.08 -12.13
CA SER A 175 -1.21 -10.85 -10.71
C SER A 175 -1.01 -9.38 -10.37
N CYS A 176 -1.19 -8.48 -11.35
CA CYS A 176 -1.11 -7.04 -11.11
C CYS A 176 -2.31 -6.55 -10.29
N VAL A 177 -2.12 -5.41 -9.63
CA VAL A 177 -3.20 -4.74 -8.90
C VAL A 177 -4.35 -4.41 -9.84
N LYS A 178 -5.56 -4.76 -9.42
CA LYS A 178 -6.84 -4.42 -10.03
C LYS A 178 -7.53 -3.39 -9.16
N TYR A 179 -8.11 -2.35 -9.75
CA TYR A 179 -8.89 -1.36 -9.01
C TYR A 179 -10.18 -1.02 -9.74
N VAL A 180 -11.18 -0.57 -8.98
CA VAL A 180 -12.44 -0.04 -9.54
C VAL A 180 -12.32 1.47 -9.68
N LYS A 181 -12.36 1.96 -10.92
CA LYS A 181 -12.27 3.39 -11.22
C LYS A 181 -13.37 4.19 -10.50
N GLY A 182 -12.98 5.27 -9.85
CA GLY A 182 -13.90 6.19 -9.17
C GLY A 182 -14.43 5.68 -7.83
N SER A 183 -14.05 4.48 -7.39
CA SER A 183 -14.58 3.88 -6.16
C SER A 183 -14.19 4.63 -4.89
N HIS A 184 -13.11 5.40 -4.90
CA HIS A 184 -12.73 6.31 -3.81
C HIS A 184 -13.80 7.38 -3.52
N LYS A 185 -14.69 7.68 -4.48
CA LYS A 185 -15.79 8.64 -4.34
C LYS A 185 -17.06 8.04 -3.72
N TRP A 186 -17.13 6.72 -3.55
CA TRP A 186 -18.32 6.04 -3.03
C TRP A 186 -18.58 6.30 -1.56
N GLN A 187 -17.62 6.90 -0.83
CA GLN A 187 -17.73 7.19 0.61
C GLN A 187 -18.15 5.96 1.43
N LEU A 188 -17.68 4.79 1.01
CA LEU A 188 -18.07 3.51 1.56
C LEU A 188 -17.02 2.99 2.54
N PHE A 189 -17.39 2.91 3.82
CA PHE A 189 -16.68 2.13 4.82
C PHE A 189 -17.34 0.75 4.91
N HIS A 190 -16.53 -0.30 4.79
CA HIS A 190 -16.99 -1.68 4.82
C HIS A 190 -16.19 -2.49 5.84
N LYS A 191 -16.64 -3.71 6.16
CA LYS A 191 -15.90 -4.63 7.03
C LYS A 191 -14.49 -4.82 6.50
N ILE A 192 -13.51 -4.82 7.40
CA ILE A 192 -12.12 -5.02 7.03
C ILE A 192 -11.93 -6.49 6.66
N ALA A 193 -11.43 -6.73 5.45
CA ALA A 193 -11.23 -8.08 4.95
C ALA A 193 -9.93 -8.65 5.51
N SER A 194 -10.01 -9.80 6.18
CA SER A 194 -8.81 -10.46 6.70
C SER A 194 -8.07 -11.20 5.59
N PHE A 195 -6.80 -10.86 5.37
CA PHE A 195 -5.99 -11.52 4.34
C PHE A 195 -5.66 -12.97 4.74
N SER A 196 -5.46 -13.26 6.03
CA SER A 196 -5.30 -14.61 6.56
C SER A 196 -6.63 -15.39 6.66
N GLY A 197 -7.76 -14.68 6.60
CA GLY A 197 -9.10 -15.22 6.85
C GLY A 197 -9.46 -15.32 8.33
N ASP A 198 -8.63 -14.78 9.24
CA ASP A 198 -9.00 -14.60 10.64
C ASP A 198 -9.93 -13.39 10.78
N GLU A 199 -11.23 -13.64 10.74
CA GLU A 199 -12.26 -12.60 10.89
C GLU A 199 -12.28 -11.97 12.28
N GLN A 200 -11.75 -12.67 13.31
CA GLN A 200 -11.76 -12.18 14.68
C GLN A 200 -10.82 -10.98 14.87
N ARG A 201 -9.75 -10.90 14.06
CA ARG A 201 -8.80 -9.78 14.05
C ARG A 201 -9.49 -8.43 13.83
N TYR A 202 -10.57 -8.40 13.06
CA TYR A 202 -11.29 -7.18 12.69
C TYR A 202 -12.74 -7.17 13.17
N LYS A 203 -13.04 -7.86 14.28
CA LYS A 203 -14.38 -7.90 14.88
C LYS A 203 -15.01 -6.52 15.13
N GLU A 204 -14.18 -5.50 15.35
CA GLU A 204 -14.61 -4.12 15.51
C GLU A 204 -15.27 -3.53 14.25
N SER A 205 -14.87 -4.02 13.07
CA SER A 205 -15.47 -3.65 11.79
C SER A 205 -16.76 -4.41 11.48
N ALA A 206 -17.15 -5.41 12.29
CA ALA A 206 -18.29 -6.30 12.00
C ALA A 206 -19.64 -5.58 11.89
N ALA A 207 -19.77 -4.37 12.45
CA ALA A 207 -20.96 -3.53 12.34
C ALA A 207 -21.09 -2.80 10.99
N LEU A 208 -20.02 -2.75 10.19
CA LEU A 208 -20.03 -2.17 8.85
C LEU A 208 -20.62 -3.14 7.83
N PRO A 209 -21.15 -2.64 6.68
CA PRO A 209 -21.56 -3.52 5.59
C PRO A 209 -20.37 -4.28 5.00
N ASP A 210 -20.63 -5.41 4.35
CA ASP A 210 -19.58 -6.14 3.61
C ASP A 210 -19.06 -5.31 2.43
N ALA A 211 -17.84 -5.61 1.99
CA ALA A 211 -17.28 -5.01 0.79
C ALA A 211 -18.20 -5.33 -0.42
N PRO A 212 -18.37 -4.40 -1.39
CA PRO A 212 -19.14 -4.71 -2.59
C PRO A 212 -18.58 -5.93 -3.31
N ASP A 213 -19.47 -6.80 -3.77
CA ASP A 213 -19.09 -7.97 -4.55
C ASP A 213 -18.73 -7.59 -5.99
N ILE A 214 -17.53 -7.02 -6.15
CA ILE A 214 -17.02 -6.57 -7.45
C ILE A 214 -16.78 -7.77 -8.39
N GLU A 215 -16.48 -8.96 -7.87
CA GLU A 215 -16.24 -10.14 -8.71
C GLU A 215 -17.48 -10.57 -9.48
N ASN A 216 -18.65 -10.53 -8.83
CA ASN A 216 -19.91 -10.88 -9.48
C ASN A 216 -20.59 -9.71 -10.20
N ARG A 217 -20.03 -8.49 -10.10
CA ARG A 217 -20.58 -7.25 -10.69
C ARG A 217 -19.56 -6.53 -11.57
N ARG A 218 -18.70 -7.28 -12.24
CA ARG A 218 -17.61 -6.72 -13.06
C ARG A 218 -18.12 -5.93 -14.26
N ASP A 219 -19.27 -6.30 -14.80
CA ASP A 219 -19.96 -5.62 -15.89
C ASP A 219 -20.50 -4.23 -15.48
N GLU A 220 -20.74 -4.04 -14.19
CA GLU A 220 -21.16 -2.76 -13.61
C GLU A 220 -19.97 -1.85 -13.25
N CYS A 221 -18.74 -2.37 -13.30
CA CYS A 221 -17.54 -1.68 -12.83
C CYS A 221 -16.51 -1.50 -13.95
N THR A 222 -15.90 -0.30 -14.05
CA THR A 222 -14.70 -0.17 -14.88
C THR A 222 -13.47 -0.59 -14.08
N ILE A 223 -12.93 -1.77 -14.40
CA ILE A 223 -11.74 -2.32 -13.75
C ILE A 223 -10.51 -2.01 -14.60
N ALA A 224 -9.48 -1.45 -13.97
CA ALA A 224 -8.19 -1.22 -14.61
C ALA A 224 -7.05 -1.93 -13.87
N LEU A 225 -5.96 -2.17 -14.61
CA LEU A 225 -4.79 -2.95 -14.19
C LEU A 225 -3.57 -2.04 -14.13
N LEU A 226 -2.81 -2.11 -13.04
CA LEU A 226 -1.69 -1.19 -12.84
C LEU A 226 -0.42 -1.92 -12.37
N PHE A 227 0.73 -1.38 -12.78
CA PHE A 227 2.05 -1.96 -12.56
C PHE A 227 2.99 -1.06 -11.72
N MET A 228 2.52 0.12 -11.27
CA MET A 228 3.13 1.04 -10.29
C MET A 228 2.09 2.13 -10.00
N VAL A 229 1.69 2.39 -8.75
CA VAL A 229 0.41 3.08 -8.46
C VAL A 229 0.49 4.14 -7.37
N LEU A 230 -0.43 5.10 -7.47
CA LEU A 230 -0.93 5.90 -6.36
C LEU A 230 -2.38 5.48 -6.05
N LEU A 231 -2.70 4.97 -4.85
CA LEU A 231 -3.99 4.36 -4.49
C LEU A 231 -4.73 5.12 -3.38
N VAL A 232 -6.06 5.30 -3.56
CA VAL A 232 -7.06 5.58 -2.51
C VAL A 232 -8.36 4.79 -2.76
N SER A 233 -8.33 3.80 -3.66
CA SER A 233 -9.51 3.16 -4.24
C SER A 233 -9.70 1.72 -3.78
N LEU A 234 -10.90 1.17 -4.03
CA LEU A 234 -11.14 -0.27 -3.91
C LEU A 234 -10.23 -1.01 -4.89
N HIS A 235 -9.41 -1.90 -4.38
CA HIS A 235 -8.46 -2.67 -5.18
C HIS A 235 -8.27 -4.09 -4.64
N LYS A 236 -7.63 -4.93 -5.47
CA LYS A 236 -7.22 -6.29 -5.14
C LYS A 236 -5.97 -6.69 -5.90
N VAL A 237 -5.29 -7.73 -5.43
CA VAL A 237 -4.11 -8.34 -6.05
C VAL A 237 -4.29 -9.84 -6.07
N ASP A 238 -4.36 -10.44 -7.25
CA ASP A 238 -4.57 -11.88 -7.39
C ASP A 238 -3.36 -12.71 -6.91
N GLY A 239 -3.53 -14.03 -6.84
CA GLY A 239 -2.44 -14.97 -6.57
C GLY A 239 -1.39 -14.98 -7.69
N VAL A 240 -0.23 -15.59 -7.39
CA VAL A 240 0.91 -15.77 -8.31
C VAL A 240 1.05 -17.26 -8.66
N GLU A 241 0.05 -17.82 -9.33
CA GLU A 241 -0.04 -19.27 -9.57
C GLU A 241 0.84 -19.78 -10.73
N HIS A 242 1.07 -18.93 -11.75
CA HIS A 242 1.65 -19.34 -13.04
C HIS A 242 2.95 -18.60 -13.40
N MET A 243 3.79 -18.24 -12.42
CA MET A 243 5.12 -17.69 -12.72
C MET A 243 6.11 -18.80 -13.08
N PRO A 244 6.86 -18.68 -14.20
CA PRO A 244 7.85 -19.68 -14.59
C PRO A 244 8.97 -19.78 -13.54
N LEU A 245 9.27 -21.02 -13.12
CA LEU A 245 10.24 -21.35 -12.07
C LEU A 245 11.70 -20.98 -12.39
N ALA A 246 12.01 -20.63 -13.65
CA ALA A 246 13.36 -20.33 -14.09
C ALA A 246 13.67 -18.82 -13.96
N GLY A 247 14.19 -18.44 -12.78
CA GLY A 247 14.83 -17.14 -12.53
C GLY A 247 13.93 -16.11 -11.84
N LEU A 248 14.11 -15.96 -10.51
CA LEU A 248 13.66 -14.81 -9.69
C LEU A 248 12.14 -14.56 -9.69
N GLY A 249 11.34 -15.44 -9.07
CA GLY A 249 9.88 -15.40 -9.22
C GLY A 249 9.08 -14.82 -8.04
N LYS A 250 9.61 -13.92 -7.21
CA LYS A 250 8.80 -13.31 -6.13
C LYS A 250 8.13 -12.05 -6.65
N MET A 251 6.90 -11.78 -6.20
CA MET A 251 6.25 -10.49 -6.41
C MET A 251 6.43 -9.67 -5.14
N PHE A 252 7.23 -8.61 -5.22
CA PHE A 252 7.44 -7.67 -4.13
C PHE A 252 6.72 -6.36 -4.42
N ASP A 253 5.95 -5.90 -3.45
CA ASP A 253 5.30 -4.62 -3.51
C ASP A 253 5.57 -3.80 -2.25
N LEU A 254 6.04 -2.57 -2.42
CA LEU A 254 6.16 -1.60 -1.32
C LEU A 254 5.02 -0.60 -1.40
N ILE A 255 4.27 -0.48 -0.32
CA ILE A 255 3.21 0.49 -0.12
C ILE A 255 3.74 1.58 0.81
N LEU A 256 3.75 2.84 0.38
CA LEU A 256 3.96 3.99 1.24
C LEU A 256 2.67 4.78 1.39
N ALA A 257 2.07 4.76 2.58
CA ALA A 257 0.92 5.61 2.88
C ALA A 257 1.42 6.97 3.39
N LEU A 258 1.19 8.01 2.57
CA LEU A 258 1.54 9.39 2.86
C LEU A 258 0.25 10.21 2.95
N GLY A 259 0.13 11.07 3.96
CA GLY A 259 -1.06 11.90 4.16
C GLY A 259 -0.71 13.33 4.51
N GLN A 260 -1.63 14.25 4.21
CA GLN A 260 -1.59 15.58 4.79
C GLN A 260 -2.32 15.54 6.14
N CYS A 261 -1.59 15.74 7.23
CA CYS A 261 -2.22 15.86 8.54
C CYS A 261 -2.81 17.27 8.67
N ILE A 262 -4.09 17.44 8.32
CA ILE A 262 -4.88 18.52 8.93
C ILE A 262 -5.11 18.03 10.35
N MET A 263 -4.35 18.55 11.31
CA MET A 263 -4.69 18.34 12.71
C MET A 263 -6.14 18.81 12.88
N CYS A 264 -7.07 17.88 13.06
CA CYS A 264 -8.33 18.22 13.71
C CYS A 264 -7.92 18.84 15.05
N GLY A 265 -8.21 20.14 15.19
CA GLY A 265 -8.02 20.86 16.45
C GLY A 265 -8.78 20.20 17.59
#